data_AF-A0A4U5MUL0-F1
#
_entry.id   AF-A0A4U5MUL0-F1
#
_cell.length_a   1.000
_cell.length_b   1.000
_cell.length_c   1.000
_cell.angle_alpha   90.00
_cell.angle_beta   90.00
_cell.angle_gamma   90.00
#
_symmetry.space_group_name_H-M   'P 1'
#
loop_
_entity.id
_entity.type
_entity.pdbx_description
1 polymer ?
#
loop_
_entity_poly.entity_id
_entity_poly.type
_entity_poly.pdbx_seq_one_letter_code
_entity_poly.pdbx_strand_id
1 'polypeptide(L)'
;MFGEVSWYVYSVEFQQRGLPHAHIVISLADQNKPKTPEDIDKICQAELPIVPEDVNDPDYVKQKKLRKLVELLMVHTPCEQNPHAYCRKNMKPHWKMCKKRFPKPFENFSRLIDDDYAILRRPNNGEHSRYFLFLADLCYQLQFECKCNKSARRHLQQTTPSQV
;
A
#
# COMPACT_ATOMS: atom_id res chain seq x y z
N MET A 1 -2.90 15.04 -8.11
CA MET A 1 -1.83 15.11 -7.08
C MET A 1 -2.44 15.60 -5.77
N PHE A 2 -1.86 15.22 -4.63
CA PHE A 2 -2.46 15.21 -3.27
C PHE A 2 -2.90 16.55 -2.63
N GLY A 3 -2.91 17.67 -3.36
CA GLY A 3 -3.20 18.99 -2.81
C GLY A 3 -1.99 19.65 -2.15
N GLU A 4 -2.22 20.57 -1.22
CA GLU A 4 -1.15 21.29 -0.50
C GLU A 4 -0.48 20.39 0.55
N VAL A 5 0.85 20.35 0.51
CA VAL A 5 1.68 19.54 1.42
C VAL A 5 2.22 20.43 2.53
N SER A 6 1.96 20.05 3.78
CA SER A 6 2.48 20.76 4.96
C SER A 6 3.94 20.41 5.21
N TRP A 7 4.28 19.12 5.18
CA TRP A 7 5.65 18.63 5.29
C TRP A 7 5.77 17.23 4.71
N TYR A 8 7.00 16.83 4.39
CA TYR A 8 7.30 15.45 4.05
C TYR A 8 8.66 15.06 4.63
N VAL A 9 8.87 13.78 4.86
CA VAL A 9 10.18 13.20 5.17
C VAL A 9 10.41 12.00 4.26
N TYR A 10 11.65 11.68 3.94
CA TYR A 10 11.95 10.42 3.27
C TYR A 10 13.26 9.84 3.77
N SER A 11 13.35 8.51 3.77
CA SER A 11 14.61 7.77 3.92
C SER A 11 14.77 6.81 2.75
N VAL A 12 16.01 6.46 2.42
CA VAL A 12 16.32 5.42 1.43
C VAL A 12 17.17 4.36 2.10
N GLU A 13 16.67 3.14 2.12
CA GLU A 13 17.33 1.97 2.70
C GLU A 13 17.57 0.92 1.62
N PHE A 14 18.69 0.19 1.70
CA PHE A 14 18.95 -0.90 0.77
C PHE A 14 18.36 -2.20 1.34
N GLN A 15 17.42 -2.80 0.62
CA GLN A 15 16.89 -4.11 1.00
C GLN A 15 18.00 -5.17 0.90
N GLN A 16 17.82 -6.34 1.54
CA GLN A 16 18.77 -7.48 1.51
C GLN A 16 19.17 -7.96 0.09
N ARG A 17 18.51 -7.46 -0.96
CA ARG A 17 18.81 -7.74 -2.37
C ARG A 17 19.53 -6.60 -3.09
N GLY A 18 20.03 -5.60 -2.36
CA GLY A 18 20.76 -4.44 -2.90
C GLY A 18 19.89 -3.42 -3.64
N LEU A 19 18.55 -3.58 -3.62
CA LEU A 19 17.64 -2.62 -4.24
C LEU A 19 17.35 -1.47 -3.27
N PRO A 20 17.38 -0.21 -3.74
CA PRO A 20 16.96 0.93 -2.93
C PRO A 20 15.46 0.85 -2.65
N HIS A 21 15.09 1.05 -1.39
CA HIS A 21 13.72 1.12 -0.90
C HIS A 21 13.57 2.46 -0.18
N ALA A 22 12.74 3.33 -0.75
CA ALA A 22 12.40 4.58 -0.09
C ALA A 22 11.32 4.31 0.96
N HIS A 23 11.38 5.02 2.09
CA HIS A 23 10.26 5.28 3.00
C HIS A 23 9.93 6.78 2.88
N ILE A 24 8.87 7.14 2.18
CA ILE A 24 8.40 8.53 2.04
C ILE A 24 7.28 8.75 3.05
N VAL A 25 7.17 9.89 3.72
CA VAL A 25 6.00 10.24 4.53
C VAL A 25 5.56 11.63 4.11
N ILE A 26 4.30 11.78 3.72
CA ILE A 26 3.73 13.06 3.28
C ILE A 26 2.59 13.45 4.22
N SER A 27 2.68 14.65 4.80
CA SER A 27 1.61 15.28 5.56
C SER A 27 0.99 16.41 4.76
N LEU A 28 -0.33 16.33 4.54
CA LEU A 28 -1.09 17.33 3.80
C LEU A 28 -1.54 18.47 4.73
N ALA A 29 -1.76 19.66 4.16
CA ALA A 29 -2.39 20.75 4.88
C ALA A 29 -3.81 20.34 5.34
N ASP A 30 -4.32 20.92 6.44
CA ASP A 30 -5.56 20.47 7.09
C ASP A 30 -6.81 20.52 6.18
N GLN A 31 -6.81 21.42 5.19
CA GLN A 31 -7.85 21.50 4.15
C GLN A 31 -7.77 20.35 3.12
N ASN A 32 -6.61 19.72 2.97
CA ASN A 32 -6.36 18.63 2.02
C ASN A 32 -6.22 17.25 2.69
N LYS A 33 -6.16 17.16 4.02
CA LYS A 33 -6.19 15.88 4.73
C LYS A 33 -7.49 15.12 4.39
N PRO A 34 -7.43 13.85 3.97
CA PRO A 34 -8.64 13.08 3.73
C PRO A 34 -9.39 12.87 5.04
N LYS A 35 -10.71 13.11 5.00
CA LYS A 35 -11.57 13.02 6.18
C LYS A 35 -12.56 11.87 6.07
N THR A 36 -12.77 11.36 4.87
CA THR A 36 -13.71 10.26 4.60
C THR A 36 -13.00 9.09 3.92
N PRO A 37 -13.57 7.86 4.02
CA PRO A 37 -13.17 6.71 3.21
C PRO A 37 -12.96 7.02 1.73
N GLU A 38 -13.85 7.81 1.14
CA GLU A 38 -13.82 8.15 -0.28
C GLU A 38 -12.63 9.04 -0.62
N ASP A 39 -12.20 9.93 0.29
CA ASP A 39 -11.00 10.72 0.09
C ASP A 39 -9.73 9.86 0.16
N ILE A 40 -9.72 8.85 1.03
CA ILE A 40 -8.64 7.86 1.11
C ILE A 40 -8.62 7.03 -0.17
N ASP A 41 -9.78 6.55 -0.63
CA ASP A 41 -9.91 5.75 -1.85
C ASP A 41 -9.48 6.56 -3.11
N LYS A 42 -9.61 7.89 -3.12
CA LYS A 42 -9.07 8.73 -4.21
C LYS A 42 -7.54 8.82 -4.20
N ILE A 43 -6.93 8.65 -3.03
CA ILE A 43 -5.49 8.82 -2.80
C ILE A 43 -4.74 7.49 -2.90
N CYS A 44 -5.34 6.42 -2.38
CA CYS A 44 -4.74 5.09 -2.28
C CYS A 44 -5.79 4.02 -2.61
N GLN A 45 -5.54 3.25 -3.69
CA GLN A 45 -6.40 2.14 -4.09
C GLN A 45 -5.61 0.85 -4.16
N ALA A 46 -6.10 -0.18 -3.47
CA ALA A 46 -5.61 -1.56 -3.56
C ALA A 46 -6.25 -2.31 -4.72
N GLU A 47 -6.30 -1.69 -5.90
CA GLU A 47 -6.95 -2.25 -7.08
C GLU A 47 -5.91 -2.65 -8.15
N LEU A 48 -6.19 -3.71 -8.91
CA LEU A 48 -5.34 -4.10 -10.04
C LEU A 48 -5.58 -3.10 -11.19
N PRO A 49 -4.53 -2.70 -11.94
CA PRO A 49 -4.72 -1.87 -13.11
C PRO A 49 -5.71 -2.52 -14.09
N ILE A 50 -6.71 -1.74 -14.51
CA ILE A 50 -7.70 -2.16 -15.50
C ILE A 50 -7.04 -2.07 -16.87
N VAL A 51 -7.06 -3.17 -17.61
CA VAL A 51 -6.57 -3.20 -19.00
C VAL A 51 -7.76 -2.96 -19.92
N PRO A 52 -7.71 -1.96 -20.82
CA PRO A 52 -8.75 -1.76 -21.82
C PRO A 52 -9.00 -3.04 -22.63
N GLU A 53 -10.27 -3.29 -22.99
CA GLU A 53 -10.63 -4.43 -23.85
C GLU A 53 -10.21 -4.18 -25.31
N ASP A 54 -10.31 -2.93 -25.76
CA ASP A 54 -9.87 -2.52 -27.09
C ASP A 54 -8.33 -2.49 -27.15
N VAL A 55 -7.78 -3.35 -28.00
CA VAL A 55 -6.34 -3.43 -28.25
C VAL A 55 -5.77 -2.19 -28.95
N ASN A 56 -6.64 -1.39 -29.56
CA ASN A 56 -6.27 -0.13 -30.22
C ASN A 56 -6.31 1.07 -29.27
N ASP A 57 -6.76 0.87 -28.02
CA ASP A 57 -6.71 1.91 -27.01
C ASP A 57 -5.25 2.35 -26.80
N PRO A 58 -4.94 3.66 -26.82
CA PRO A 58 -3.57 4.16 -26.68
C PRO A 58 -2.92 3.73 -25.36
N ASP A 59 -3.70 3.47 -24.31
CA ASP A 59 -3.23 3.02 -23.01
C ASP A 59 -3.17 1.48 -22.89
N TYR A 60 -3.66 0.69 -23.86
CA TYR A 60 -3.69 -0.77 -23.79
C TYR A 60 -2.34 -1.38 -23.43
N VAL A 61 -1.30 -1.02 -24.19
CA VAL A 61 0.07 -1.55 -24.01
C VAL A 61 0.63 -1.16 -22.64
N LYS A 62 0.40 0.08 -22.21
CA LYS A 62 0.86 0.62 -20.94
C LYS A 62 0.17 -0.06 -19.76
N GLN A 63 -1.16 -0.14 -19.77
CA GLN A 63 -1.93 -0.77 -18.69
C GLN A 63 -1.65 -2.26 -18.59
N LYS A 64 -1.52 -2.96 -19.72
CA LYS A 64 -1.12 -4.38 -19.74
C LYS A 64 0.24 -4.60 -19.11
N LYS A 65 1.22 -3.73 -19.41
CA LYS A 65 2.56 -3.80 -18.80
C LYS A 65 2.52 -3.50 -17.31
N LEU A 66 1.78 -2.47 -16.88
CA LEU A 66 1.61 -2.12 -15.47
C LEU A 66 0.97 -3.26 -14.69
N ARG A 67 -0.14 -3.82 -15.21
CA ARG A 67 -0.82 -4.96 -14.59
C ARG A 67 0.12 -6.14 -14.39
N LYS A 68 0.89 -6.51 -15.42
CA LYS A 68 1.89 -7.60 -15.32
C LYS A 68 2.94 -7.34 -14.22
N LEU A 69 3.40 -6.10 -14.08
CA LEU A 69 4.36 -5.74 -13.03
C LEU A 69 3.73 -5.82 -11.63
N VAL A 70 2.49 -5.34 -11.47
CA VAL A 70 1.74 -5.42 -10.22
C VAL A 70 1.50 -6.88 -9.83
N GLU A 71 1.05 -7.72 -10.77
CA GLU A 71 0.84 -9.16 -10.56
C GLU A 71 2.14 -9.90 -10.17
N LEU A 72 3.28 -9.48 -10.72
CA LEU A 72 4.57 -10.12 -10.45
C LEU A 72 5.20 -9.67 -9.12
N LEU A 73 5.11 -8.37 -8.82
CA LEU A 73 5.91 -7.74 -7.76
C LEU A 73 5.09 -7.35 -6.53
N MET A 74 3.80 -7.09 -6.69
CA MET A 74 2.95 -6.50 -5.65
C MET A 74 1.81 -7.43 -5.23
N VAL A 75 1.74 -8.65 -5.75
CA VAL A 75 0.69 -9.61 -5.42
C VAL A 75 1.26 -10.77 -4.62
N HIS A 76 0.61 -11.08 -3.51
CA HIS A 76 0.80 -12.32 -2.80
C HIS A 76 0.02 -13.42 -3.50
N THR A 77 0.76 -14.38 -4.07
CA THR A 77 0.19 -15.60 -4.62
C THR A 77 -0.27 -16.56 -3.50
N PRO A 78 -1.24 -17.45 -3.75
CA PRO A 78 -1.69 -18.43 -2.76
C PRO A 78 -0.51 -19.20 -2.17
N CYS A 79 -0.27 -19.01 -0.88
CA CYS A 79 0.89 -19.59 -0.19
C CYS A 79 0.55 -20.87 0.56
N GLU A 80 -0.73 -21.23 0.72
CA GLU A 80 -1.23 -22.34 1.54
C GLU A 80 -0.53 -23.67 1.31
N GLN A 81 -0.26 -23.96 0.04
CA GLN A 81 0.34 -25.22 -0.40
C GLN A 81 1.83 -25.07 -0.74
N ASN A 82 2.44 -23.92 -0.44
CA ASN A 82 3.84 -23.64 -0.75
C ASN A 82 4.68 -23.50 0.54
N PRO A 83 5.34 -24.58 1.01
CA PRO A 83 6.21 -24.55 2.19
C PRO A 83 7.42 -23.62 2.05
N HIS A 84 7.85 -23.35 0.81
CA HIS A 84 8.99 -22.48 0.51
C HIS A 84 8.62 -21.00 0.43
N ALA A 85 7.33 -20.66 0.49
CA ALA A 85 6.90 -19.27 0.52
C ALA A 85 7.54 -18.55 1.72
N TYR A 86 8.13 -17.38 1.50
CA TYR A 86 8.80 -16.60 2.56
C TYR A 86 7.87 -16.34 3.76
N CYS A 87 6.59 -16.10 3.50
CA CYS A 87 5.58 -15.89 4.54
C CYS A 87 5.27 -17.14 5.40
N ARG A 88 5.70 -18.33 4.96
CA ARG A 88 5.56 -19.61 5.67
C ARG A 88 6.85 -20.10 6.31
N LYS A 89 7.97 -19.40 6.10
CA LYS A 89 9.25 -19.72 6.74
C LYS A 89 9.07 -19.72 8.27
N ASN A 90 9.49 -20.81 8.91
CA ASN A 90 9.37 -21.04 10.35
C ASN A 90 7.92 -21.10 10.89
N MET A 91 6.90 -21.33 10.04
CA MET A 91 5.55 -21.60 10.54
C MET A 91 5.47 -23.00 11.17
N LYS A 92 4.75 -23.09 12.29
CA LYS A 92 4.47 -24.38 12.93
C LYS A 92 3.47 -25.17 12.08
N PRO A 93 3.57 -26.52 12.01
CA PRO A 93 2.70 -27.35 11.16
C PRO A 93 1.19 -27.19 11.42
N HIS A 94 0.80 -26.82 12.64
CA HIS A 94 -0.61 -26.62 13.00
C HIS A 94 -1.16 -25.23 12.60
N TRP A 95 -0.30 -24.28 12.18
CA TRP A 95 -0.76 -22.98 11.69
C TRP A 95 -1.17 -23.10 10.22
N LYS A 96 -2.47 -23.15 9.97
CA LYS A 96 -3.02 -23.16 8.60
C LYS A 96 -2.94 -21.78 7.93
N MET A 97 -2.91 -20.70 8.72
CA MET A 97 -2.96 -19.32 8.23
C MET A 97 -1.57 -18.75 7.92
N CYS A 98 -1.46 -18.04 6.80
CA CYS A 98 -0.27 -17.28 6.43
C CYS A 98 0.14 -16.32 7.56
N LYS A 99 1.45 -16.20 7.87
CA LYS A 99 1.97 -15.26 8.90
C LYS A 99 1.57 -13.81 8.61
N LYS A 100 1.39 -13.44 7.34
CA LYS A 100 0.93 -12.11 6.89
C LYS A 100 -0.60 -11.98 6.84
N ARG A 101 -1.34 -13.01 7.26
CA ARG A 101 -2.81 -13.10 7.31
C ARG A 101 -3.47 -12.93 5.94
N PHE A 102 -2.93 -13.62 4.92
CA PHE A 102 -3.58 -13.76 3.61
C PHE A 102 -4.45 -15.03 3.57
N PRO A 103 -5.61 -15.04 2.88
CA PRO A 103 -6.29 -13.88 2.25
C PRO A 103 -6.64 -12.78 3.24
N LYS A 104 -6.55 -11.51 2.82
CA LYS A 104 -7.25 -10.44 3.55
C LYS A 104 -8.76 -10.57 3.30
N PRO A 105 -9.64 -10.06 4.17
CA PRO A 105 -11.07 -9.97 3.87
C PRO A 105 -11.32 -9.03 2.67
N PHE A 106 -12.51 -9.12 2.08
CA PHE A 106 -13.00 -8.13 1.13
C PHE A 106 -13.62 -6.96 1.88
N GLU A 107 -13.40 -5.75 1.39
CA GLU A 107 -13.86 -4.51 1.99
C GLU A 107 -14.30 -3.56 0.89
N ASN A 108 -15.51 -3.01 0.96
CA ASN A 108 -16.02 -2.16 -0.11
C ASN A 108 -15.50 -0.70 -0.02
N PHE A 109 -14.95 -0.31 1.13
CA PHE A 109 -14.50 1.04 1.43
C PHE A 109 -13.25 1.01 2.30
N SER A 110 -12.37 2.00 2.15
CA SER A 110 -11.24 2.15 3.07
C SER A 110 -11.70 2.62 4.45
N ARG A 111 -11.05 2.14 5.51
CA ARG A 111 -11.34 2.54 6.88
C ARG A 111 -10.07 2.80 7.66
N LEU A 112 -10.02 3.96 8.31
CA LEU A 112 -9.01 4.26 9.31
C LEU A 112 -9.36 3.54 10.61
N ILE A 113 -8.35 2.96 11.25
CA ILE A 113 -8.47 2.33 12.55
C ILE A 113 -7.59 3.10 13.51
N ASP A 114 -8.13 3.40 14.70
CA ASP A 114 -7.35 4.04 15.76
C ASP A 114 -6.17 3.12 16.15
N ASP A 115 -4.97 3.70 16.15
CA ASP A 115 -3.72 3.00 16.50
C ASP A 115 -3.38 1.76 15.65
N ASP A 116 -3.99 1.60 14.48
CA ASP A 116 -3.66 0.54 13.51
C ASP A 116 -3.57 1.10 12.09
N TYR A 117 -3.16 0.25 11.14
CA TYR A 117 -3.10 0.59 9.74
C TYR A 117 -4.49 0.78 9.14
N ALA A 118 -4.58 1.69 8.16
CA ALA A 118 -5.76 1.79 7.34
C ALA A 118 -6.06 0.44 6.67
N ILE A 119 -7.31 0.00 6.75
CA ILE A 119 -7.80 -1.08 5.93
C ILE A 119 -8.22 -0.47 4.60
N LEU A 120 -7.56 -0.87 3.51
CA LEU A 120 -7.87 -0.36 2.18
C LEU A 120 -9.05 -1.10 1.56
N ARG A 121 -9.82 -0.37 0.75
CA ARG A 121 -10.85 -0.92 -0.12
C ARG A 121 -10.31 -2.07 -0.97
N ARG A 122 -11.02 -3.20 -0.93
CA ARG A 122 -10.79 -4.42 -1.71
C ARG A 122 -12.13 -5.06 -2.10
N PRO A 123 -12.74 -4.65 -3.22
CA PRO A 123 -14.05 -5.15 -3.63
C PRO A 123 -13.98 -6.61 -4.10
N ASN A 124 -15.06 -7.36 -3.89
CA ASN A 124 -15.19 -8.73 -4.40
C ASN A 124 -15.71 -8.72 -5.85
N ASN A 125 -14.84 -8.38 -6.79
CA ASN A 125 -15.15 -8.29 -8.23
C ASN A 125 -14.66 -9.50 -9.05
N GLY A 126 -14.30 -10.60 -8.39
CA GLY A 126 -13.71 -11.78 -9.03
C GLY A 126 -12.22 -11.66 -9.36
N GLU A 127 -11.71 -10.48 -9.71
CA GLU A 127 -10.27 -10.26 -10.00
C GLU A 127 -9.41 -10.30 -8.73
N HIS A 128 -9.91 -9.70 -7.63
CA HIS A 128 -9.22 -9.67 -6.34
C HIS A 128 -9.23 -11.01 -5.58
N SER A 129 -9.98 -12.00 -6.07
CA SER A 129 -10.09 -13.32 -5.42
C SER A 129 -8.84 -14.18 -5.59
N ARG A 130 -8.06 -13.96 -6.66
CA ARG A 130 -6.85 -14.75 -6.99
C ARG A 130 -5.55 -14.14 -6.48
N TYR A 131 -5.57 -12.85 -6.13
CA TYR A 131 -4.38 -12.03 -5.96
C TYR A 131 -4.52 -11.13 -4.73
N PHE A 132 -3.66 -11.31 -3.72
CA PHE A 132 -3.70 -10.44 -2.54
C PHE A 132 -2.67 -9.33 -2.68
N LEU A 133 -3.12 -8.13 -3.03
CA LEU A 133 -2.25 -6.99 -3.21
C LEU A 133 -1.52 -6.64 -1.90
N PHE A 134 -0.20 -6.56 -1.99
CA PHE A 134 0.70 -6.13 -0.96
C PHE A 134 0.87 -4.62 -1.09
N LEU A 135 -0.18 -3.85 -0.77
CA LEU A 135 -0.04 -2.40 -0.55
C LEU A 135 0.47 -2.09 0.86
N ALA A 136 1.37 -2.92 1.38
CA ALA A 136 1.98 -2.61 2.66
C ALA A 136 2.83 -1.33 2.54
N ASP A 137 3.52 -1.12 1.41
CA ASP A 137 4.55 -0.08 1.34
C ASP A 137 4.04 1.29 0.87
N LEU A 138 3.01 1.35 0.01
CA LEU A 138 2.49 2.65 -0.45
C LEU A 138 1.66 3.37 0.62
N CYS A 139 0.94 2.62 1.47
CA CYS A 139 0.10 3.20 2.52
C CYS A 139 0.87 3.46 3.83
N TYR A 140 1.96 2.73 4.09
CA TYR A 140 2.88 3.05 5.20
C TYR A 140 3.47 4.46 5.10
N GLN A 141 3.56 4.94 3.85
CA GLN A 141 4.19 6.18 3.45
C GLN A 141 3.24 7.37 3.34
N LEU A 142 1.94 7.12 3.45
CA LEU A 142 0.95 8.15 3.62
C LEU A 142 0.44 7.98 5.04
N GLN A 143 1.26 8.33 6.03
CA GLN A 143 0.79 8.52 7.40
C GLN A 143 -0.22 9.68 7.38
N PHE A 144 -1.47 9.34 7.08
CA PHE A 144 -2.59 10.11 7.56
C PHE A 144 -2.44 10.10 9.07
N GLU A 145 -2.18 11.27 9.65
CA GLU A 145 -2.17 11.47 11.09
C GLU A 145 -3.57 11.12 11.64
N CYS A 146 -3.86 9.84 11.83
CA CYS A 146 -4.77 9.43 12.88
C CYS A 146 -4.06 9.80 14.18
N LYS A 147 -4.55 10.87 14.81
CA LYS A 147 -4.01 11.45 16.04
C LYS A 147 -3.97 10.39 17.14
N CYS A 148 -2.87 9.64 17.31
CA CYS A 148 -2.59 9.00 18.61
C CYS A 148 -1.15 8.53 18.91
N ASN A 149 -0.15 8.60 18.02
CA ASN A 149 1.18 8.11 18.41
C ASN A 149 2.13 9.22 18.93
N LYS A 150 2.01 9.56 20.22
CA LYS A 150 2.93 10.47 20.94
C LYS A 150 4.40 10.01 20.93
N SER A 151 4.70 8.77 20.54
CA SER A 151 6.06 8.21 20.59
C SER A 151 6.95 8.60 19.39
N ALA A 152 6.39 8.97 18.23
CA ALA A 152 7.17 9.26 17.03
C ALA A 152 7.82 10.65 17.01
N ARG A 153 7.47 11.54 17.96
CA ARG A 153 8.00 12.91 18.05
C ARG A 153 9.49 13.00 18.43
N ARG A 154 10.13 11.91 18.87
CA ARG A 154 11.51 11.99 19.39
C ARG A 154 12.60 11.81 18.34
N HIS A 155 12.31 11.41 17.10
CA HIS A 155 13.37 11.04 16.13
C HIS A 155 13.34 11.80 14.79
N LEU A 156 12.45 12.77 14.62
CA LEU A 156 12.34 13.52 13.36
C LEU A 156 12.92 14.93 13.55
N GLN A 157 14.25 15.04 13.50
CA GLN A 157 14.91 16.33 13.32
C GLN A 157 14.93 16.69 11.82
N GLN A 158 14.14 17.73 11.52
CA GLN A 158 14.42 18.83 10.58
C GLN A 158 14.88 18.50 9.15
N THR A 159 14.05 18.84 8.17
CA THR A 159 14.45 19.66 7.02
C THR A 159 13.25 20.48 6.53
N THR A 160 13.32 21.80 6.68
CA THR A 160 12.47 22.78 5.96
C THR A 160 13.09 23.10 4.61
N PRO A 161 12.34 23.22 3.50
CA PRO A 161 12.85 23.87 2.31
C PRO A 161 12.82 25.39 2.53
N SER A 162 14.00 25.99 2.68
CA SER A 162 14.18 27.42 2.44
C SER A 162 13.80 27.72 1.00
N GLN A 163 12.91 28.70 0.80
CA GLN A 163 12.62 29.24 -0.52
C GLN A 163 13.89 29.83 -1.14
N VAL A 164 14.20 29.40 -2.37
CA VAL A 164 15.05 30.12 -3.33
C VAL A 164 14.34 30.09 -4.67
#